data_AF-A0A653MT84-F1
#
_entry.id   AF-A0A653MT84-F1
#
_cell.length_a   1.000
_cell.length_b   1.000
_cell.length_c   1.000
_cell.angle_alpha   90.00
_cell.angle_beta   90.00
_cell.angle_gamma   90.00
#
_symmetry.space_group_name_H-M   'P 1'
#
loop_
_entity.id
_entity.type
_entity.pdbx_description
1 polymer ?
#
loop_
_entity_poly.entity_id
_entity_poly.type
_entity_poly.pdbx_seq_one_letter_code
_entity_poly.pdbx_strand_id
1 'polypeptide(L)' 'MTSENRASSIANMEGLQSAIVAGETARVKELLEGRSLDELQKGYLIELAELNNDGEIIGILKQAPTA' A
#
# COMPACT_ATOMS: atom_id res chain seq x y z
N MET A 1 19.33 -17.01 -10.31
CA MET A 1 18.70 -15.86 -9.62
C MET A 1 17.21 -16.13 -9.56
N THR A 2 16.80 -16.70 -8.43
CA THR A 2 15.54 -17.40 -8.21
C THR A 2 14.41 -16.47 -7.78
N SER A 3 13.20 -16.88 -8.13
CA SER A 3 11.89 -16.24 -8.10
C SER A 3 11.37 -15.66 -6.77
N GLU A 4 12.24 -15.34 -5.81
CA GLU A 4 11.89 -14.95 -4.44
C GLU A 4 11.38 -13.51 -4.32
N ASN A 5 11.67 -12.65 -5.30
CA ASN A 5 11.26 -11.24 -5.26
C ASN A 5 9.73 -11.06 -5.48
N ARG A 6 9.11 -11.87 -6.36
CA ARG A 6 7.68 -11.71 -6.71
C ARG A 6 6.70 -12.20 -5.64
N ALA A 7 7.06 -13.23 -4.88
CA ALA A 7 6.21 -13.75 -3.82
C ALA A 7 6.09 -12.76 -2.65
N SER A 8 7.18 -12.05 -2.33
CA SER A 8 7.16 -10.95 -1.35
C SER A 8 6.38 -9.73 -1.86
N SER A 9 6.34 -9.45 -3.16
CA SER A 9 5.53 -8.35 -3.69
C SER A 9 4.02 -8.57 -3.55
N ILE A 10 3.53 -9.80 -3.75
CA ILE A 10 2.08 -10.10 -3.72
C ILE A 10 1.57 -10.35 -2.29
N ALA A 11 2.29 -11.14 -1.48
CA ALA A 11 1.85 -11.44 -0.11
C ALA A 11 1.83 -10.19 0.80
N ASN A 12 2.63 -9.18 0.47
CA ASN A 12 2.62 -7.89 1.18
C ASN A 12 1.51 -6.94 0.70
N MET A 13 0.95 -7.14 -0.50
CA MET A 13 -0.14 -6.31 -1.00
C MET A 13 -1.48 -6.63 -0.34
N GLU A 14 -1.76 -7.90 -0.05
CA GLU A 14 -3.03 -8.29 0.60
C GLU A 14 -3.17 -7.66 1.99
N GLY A 15 -2.07 -7.57 2.76
CA GLY A 15 -2.06 -6.91 4.06
C GLY A 15 -2.33 -5.40 3.96
N LEU A 16 -1.73 -4.74 2.97
CA LEU A 16 -1.94 -3.32 2.69
C LEU A 16 -3.38 -3.03 2.25
N GLN A 17 -3.90 -3.81 1.31
CA GLN A 17 -5.28 -3.71 0.86
C GLN A 17 -6.26 -3.92 2.00
N SER A 18 -6.05 -4.95 2.83
CA SER A 18 -6.91 -5.24 3.99
C SER A 18 -6.89 -4.11 5.00
N ALA A 19 -5.71 -3.57 5.34
CA ALA A 19 -5.58 -2.45 6.26
C ALA A 19 -6.25 -1.17 5.71
N ILE A 20 -6.17 -0.92 4.40
CA ILE A 20 -6.85 0.21 3.74
C ILE A 20 -8.37 0.03 3.79
N VAL A 21 -8.88 -1.17 3.50
CA VAL A 21 -10.32 -1.49 3.58
C VAL A 21 -10.85 -1.39 5.00
N ALA A 22 -10.04 -1.75 5.99
CA ALA A 22 -10.39 -1.65 7.39
C ALA A 22 -10.22 -0.24 8.00
N GLY A 23 -9.63 0.72 7.26
CA GLY A 23 -9.34 2.06 7.78
C GLY A 23 -8.22 2.08 8.84
N GLU A 24 -7.35 1.07 8.85
CA GLU A 24 -6.29 0.92 9.85
C GLU A 24 -5.06 1.77 9.52
N THR A 25 -5.17 3.08 9.67
CA THR A 25 -4.11 4.03 9.31
C THR A 25 -2.72 3.69 9.89
N ALA A 26 -2.66 3.30 11.16
CA ALA A 26 -1.39 2.93 11.80
C ALA A 26 -0.75 1.70 11.14
N ARG A 27 -1.58 0.71 10.79
CA ARG A 27 -1.14 -0.51 10.12
C ARG A 27 -0.68 -0.23 8.69
N VAL A 28 -1.37 0.66 7.98
CA VAL A 28 -0.95 1.13 6.65
C VAL A 28 0.45 1.77 6.72
N LYS A 29 0.70 2.64 7.71
CA LYS A 29 2.03 3.25 7.90
C LYS A 29 3.10 2.18 8.15
N GLU A 30 2.86 1.27 9.09
CA GLU A 30 3.79 0.18 9.42
C GLU A 30 4.13 -0.68 8.20
N LEU A 31 3.13 -1.03 7.39
CA LEU A 31 3.32 -1.87 6.20
C LEU A 31 4.05 -1.15 5.06
N LEU A 32 4.09 0.19 5.07
CA LEU A 32 4.81 1.03 4.10
C LEU A 32 6.21 1.43 4.56
N GLU A 33 6.54 1.28 5.86
CA GLU A 33 7.84 1.69 6.39
C GLU A 33 9.00 1.00 5.65
N GLY A 34 9.93 1.82 5.14
CA GLY A 34 11.11 1.34 4.42
C GLY A 34 10.83 0.75 3.04
N ARG A 35 9.63 0.95 2.49
CA ARG A 35 9.23 0.44 1.17
C ARG A 35 8.94 1.56 0.19
N SER A 36 9.30 1.32 -1.05
CA SER A 36 8.84 2.12 -2.19
C SER A 36 7.79 1.33 -2.95
N LEU A 37 6.77 2.03 -3.44
CA LEU A 37 5.74 1.46 -4.30
C LEU A 37 6.08 1.78 -5.76
N ASP A 38 5.82 0.88 -6.70
CA ASP A 38 5.77 1.31 -8.09
C ASP A 38 4.50 2.13 -8.36
N GLU A 39 4.47 2.85 -9.49
CA GLU A 39 3.35 3.73 -9.84
C GLU A 39 2.02 3.00 -9.93
N LEU A 40 2.01 1.74 -10.42
CA LEU A 40 0.80 0.95 -10.57
C LEU A 40 0.25 0.52 -9.20
N GLN A 41 1.13 0.03 -8.32
CA GLN A 41 0.75 -0.32 -6.95
C GLN A 41 0.22 0.91 -6.20
N LYS A 42 0.92 2.04 -6.29
CA LYS A 42 0.55 3.27 -5.61
C LYS A 42 -0.79 3.80 -6.11
N GLY A 43 -1.02 3.82 -7.43
CA GLY A 43 -2.30 4.22 -8.03
C GLY A 43 -3.45 3.35 -7.53
N TYR A 44 -3.28 2.03 -7.59
CA TYR A 44 -4.31 1.09 -7.15
C TYR A 44 -4.69 1.24 -5.66
N LEU A 45 -3.71 1.43 -4.77
CA LEU A 45 -3.98 1.61 -3.34
C LEU A 45 -4.68 2.94 -3.05
N ILE A 46 -4.38 4.00 -3.82
CA ILE A 46 -5.06 5.29 -3.70
C ILE A 46 -6.53 5.15 -4.11
N GLU A 47 -6.80 4.51 -5.25
CA GLU A 47 -8.18 4.25 -5.69
C GLU A 47 -8.97 3.47 -4.62
N LEU A 48 -8.35 2.45 -4.01
CA LEU A 48 -8.97 1.68 -2.93
C LEU A 48 -9.31 2.55 -1.71
N ALA A 49 -8.42 3.47 -1.32
CA ALA A 49 -8.66 4.39 -0.21
C ALA A 49 -9.72 5.46 -0.55
N GLU A 50 -9.79 5.89 -1.81
CA GLU A 50 -10.84 6.78 -2.32
C GLU A 50 -12.22 6.15 -2.27
N LEU A 51 -12.34 4.84 -2.58
CA LEU A 51 -13.60 4.10 -2.44
C LEU A 51 -14.10 4.05 -0.99
N ASN A 52 -13.19 4.05 -0.02
CA ASN A 52 -13.52 4.09 1.42
C ASN A 52 -13.68 5.51 1.96
N ASN A 53 -13.47 6.54 1.12
CA ASN A 53 -13.49 7.95 1.50
C ASN A 53 -12.53 8.29 2.67
N ASP A 54 -11.39 7.60 2.74
CA ASP A 54 -10.40 7.80 3.80
C ASP A 54 -9.28 8.76 3.35
N GLY A 55 -9.50 10.05 3.62
CA GLY A 55 -8.56 11.12 3.27
C GLY A 55 -7.18 11.00 3.94
N GLU A 56 -7.09 10.40 5.13
CA GLU A 56 -5.81 10.24 5.82
C GLU A 56 -4.97 9.18 5.11
N ILE A 57 -5.56 8.03 4.79
CA ILE A 57 -4.89 6.95 4.07
C ILE A 57 -4.48 7.39 2.66
N ILE A 58 -5.33 8.13 1.94
CA ILE A 58 -4.97 8.72 0.64
C ILE A 58 -3.72 9.62 0.79
N GLY A 59 -3.68 10.45 1.82
CA GLY A 59 -2.55 11.32 2.10
C GLY A 59 -1.25 10.57 2.36
N ILE A 60 -1.31 9.46 3.09
CA ILE A 60 -0.17 8.58 3.37
C ILE A 60 0.35 7.93 2.09
N LEU A 61 -0.55 7.36 1.30
CA LEU A 61 -0.18 6.67 0.06
C LEU A 61 0.45 7.63 -0.95
N LYS A 62 -0.04 8.87 -1.07
CA LYS A 62 0.56 9.91 -1.92
C LYS A 62 1.99 10.27 -1.50
N GLN A 63 2.29 10.24 -0.21
CA GLN A 63 3.61 10.54 0.34
C GLN A 63 4.59 9.35 0.32
N ALA A 64 4.10 8.12 0.14
CA ALA A 64 4.96 6.95 0.06
C ALA A 64 5.97 7.09 -1.10
N PRO A 65 7.25 6.72 -0.92
CA PRO A 65 8.25 6.79 -1.98
C PRO A 65 7.84 5.96 -3.20
N THR A 66 8.11 6.48 -4.40
CA THR A 66 7.92 5.74 -5.64
C THR A 66 9.26 5.15 -6.10
N ALA A 67 9.28 3.87 -6.49
CA ALA A 67 10.48 3.16 -6.97
C ALA A 67 10.77 3.44 -8.45
#